data_AF-A0A7S1NNF1-F1
#
_entry.id   AF-A0A7S1NNF1-F1
#
_cell.length_a   1.000
_cell.length_b   1.000
_cell.length_c   1.000
_cell.angle_alpha   90.00
_cell.angle_beta   90.00
_cell.angle_gamma   90.00
#
_symmetry.space_group_name_H-M   'P 1'
#
loop_
_entity.id
_entity.type
_entity.pdbx_description
1 polymer ?
#
loop_
_entity_poly.entity_id
_entity_poly.type
_entity_poly.pdbx_seq_one_letter_code
_entity_poly.pdbx_strand_id
1 'polypeptide(L)'
;EKKEASVPKLKNLHWFTGSFNVPFWVALPDRETDHNANVIMNNWYEDPIGDAFRVMLSQRCVSGAQVLDIGANLGIFTATSAAFGCDVISVEAQSRLTIYLNETVRINH
;
A
#
# COMPACT_ATOMS: atom_id res chain seq x y z
N GLU A 1 30.78 11.86 8.96
CA GLU A 1 30.08 11.61 7.68
C GLU A 1 28.83 10.80 7.95
N LYS A 2 27.64 11.34 7.66
CA LYS A 2 26.41 10.55 7.68
C LYS A 2 26.44 9.66 6.44
N LYS A 3 26.61 8.35 6.62
CA LYS A 3 26.35 7.40 5.53
C LYS A 3 24.86 7.51 5.23
N GLU A 4 24.51 8.11 4.10
CA GLU A 4 23.20 7.85 3.48
C GLU A 4 23.09 6.33 3.39
N ALA A 5 22.15 5.76 4.13
CA ALA A 5 21.79 4.37 3.93
C ALA A 5 21.38 4.26 2.47
N SER A 6 22.19 3.55 1.67
CA SER A 6 21.86 3.29 0.28
C SER A 6 20.49 2.63 0.26
N VAL A 7 19.47 3.39 -0.16
CA VAL A 7 18.11 2.85 -0.32
C VAL A 7 18.26 1.65 -1.25
N PRO A 8 17.87 0.44 -0.81
CA PRO A 8 17.90 -0.73 -1.68
C PRO A 8 17.21 -0.37 -2.98
N LYS A 9 17.82 -0.63 -4.14
CA LYS A 9 17.16 -0.41 -5.44
C LYS A 9 15.85 -1.17 -5.42
N LEU A 10 14.75 -0.45 -5.21
CA LEU A 10 13.41 -1.01 -5.18
C LEU A 10 13.17 -1.59 -6.57
N LYS A 11 12.92 -2.90 -6.63
CA LYS A 11 12.62 -3.57 -7.88
C LYS A 11 11.10 -3.59 -8.02
N ASN A 12 10.60 -3.21 -9.20
CA ASN A 12 9.22 -3.38 -9.63
C ASN A 12 8.19 -2.51 -8.88
N LEU A 13 7.86 -1.38 -9.51
CA LEU A 13 6.66 -0.61 -9.19
C LEU A 13 5.45 -1.26 -9.86
N HIS A 14 4.37 -1.41 -9.11
CA HIS A 14 3.12 -1.96 -9.64
C HIS A 14 2.00 -0.92 -9.58
N TRP A 15 1.30 -0.81 -10.71
CA TRP A 15 0.07 -0.05 -10.88
C TRP A 15 -1.15 -0.96 -10.70
N PHE A 16 -2.24 -0.40 -10.19
CA PHE A 16 -3.53 -1.06 -10.22
C PHE A 16 -4.67 -0.09 -10.56
N THR A 17 -5.58 -0.54 -11.41
CA THR A 17 -6.91 0.05 -11.59
C THR A 17 -7.94 -1.08 -11.65
N GLY A 18 -8.95 -1.00 -10.78
CA GLY A 18 -10.08 -1.94 -10.75
C GLY A 18 -11.37 -1.28 -11.21
N SER A 19 -12.52 -1.90 -10.95
CA SER A 19 -13.87 -1.41 -11.29
C SER A 19 -14.29 -0.06 -10.62
N PHE A 20 -13.33 0.65 -10.00
CA PHE A 20 -13.45 2.02 -9.54
C PHE A 20 -12.23 2.83 -10.02
N ASN A 21 -12.46 4.06 -10.46
CA ASN A 21 -11.54 4.88 -11.26
C ASN A 21 -10.37 5.53 -10.49
N VAL A 22 -9.93 4.95 -9.36
CA VAL A 22 -8.90 5.58 -8.52
C VAL A 22 -7.60 4.76 -8.55
N PRO A 23 -6.59 5.18 -9.32
CA PRO A 23 -5.30 4.50 -9.37
C PRO A 23 -4.51 4.73 -8.08
N PHE A 24 -3.71 3.72 -7.71
CA PHE A 24 -2.69 3.83 -6.66
C PHE A 24 -1.50 2.92 -6.98
N TRP A 25 -0.39 3.16 -6.28
CA TRP A 25 0.88 2.44 -6.47
C TRP A 25 1.32 1.74 -5.19
N VAL A 26 1.96 0.58 -5.33
CA VAL A 26 2.60 -0.12 -4.21
C VAL A 26 4.03 -0.48 -4.60
N ALA A 27 4.99 -0.13 -3.74
CA ALA A 27 6.38 -0.56 -3.88
C ALA A 27 6.51 -1.98 -3.33
N LEU A 28 7.00 -2.91 -4.16
CA LEU A 28 7.13 -4.32 -3.76
C LEU A 28 8.60 -4.75 -3.66
N PRO A 29 8.93 -5.67 -2.75
CA PRO A 29 10.15 -6.48 -2.83
C PRO A 29 10.08 -7.47 -4.00
N ASP A 30 11.19 -8.19 -4.21
CA ASP A 30 11.25 -9.24 -5.22
C ASP A 30 10.23 -10.37 -4.93
N ARG A 31 9.30 -10.57 -5.87
CA ARG A 31 8.08 -11.38 -5.70
C ARG A 31 8.37 -12.85 -5.42
N GLU A 32 9.45 -13.39 -5.95
CA GLU A 32 9.81 -14.81 -5.76
C GLU A 32 10.19 -15.12 -4.31
N THR A 33 10.59 -14.09 -3.56
CA THR A 33 11.15 -14.24 -2.23
C THR A 33 10.28 -13.68 -1.12
N ASP A 34 9.24 -12.90 -1.45
CA ASP A 34 8.40 -12.24 -0.45
C ASP A 34 6.93 -12.65 -0.55
N HIS A 35 6.43 -13.22 0.57
CA HIS A 35 5.05 -13.68 0.69
C HIS A 35 4.03 -12.53 0.52
N ASN A 36 4.28 -11.36 1.09
CA ASN A 36 3.34 -10.24 1.04
C ASN A 36 3.23 -9.69 -0.39
N ALA A 37 4.36 -9.57 -1.09
CA ALA A 37 4.37 -9.18 -2.51
C ALA A 37 3.62 -10.21 -3.38
N ASN A 38 3.79 -11.51 -3.10
CA ASN A 38 3.08 -12.57 -3.82
C ASN A 38 1.56 -12.47 -3.61
N VAL A 39 1.11 -12.29 -2.37
CA VAL A 39 -0.31 -12.14 -2.01
C VAL A 39 -0.93 -10.93 -2.69
N ILE A 40 -0.26 -9.77 -2.64
CA ILE A 40 -0.73 -8.53 -3.28
C ILE A 40 -0.91 -8.73 -4.79
N MET A 41 0.04 -9.40 -5.45
CA MET A 41 0.03 -9.56 -6.91
C MET A 41 -0.95 -10.63 -7.40
N ASN A 42 -1.28 -11.64 -6.59
CA ASN A 42 -2.05 -12.80 -7.04
C ASN A 42 -3.44 -12.91 -6.43
N ASN A 43 -3.61 -12.53 -5.15
CA ASN A 43 -4.80 -12.89 -4.38
C ASN A 43 -5.64 -11.68 -3.99
N TRP A 44 -5.11 -10.47 -4.09
CA TRP A 44 -5.80 -9.28 -3.59
C TRP A 44 -7.08 -8.89 -4.36
N TYR A 45 -7.23 -9.35 -5.60
CA TYR A 45 -8.36 -8.98 -6.46
C TYR A 45 -9.49 -10.00 -6.50
N GLU A 46 -9.21 -11.24 -6.09
CA GLU A 46 -10.21 -12.29 -6.06
C GLU A 46 -10.74 -12.55 -4.63
N ASP A 47 -10.23 -11.81 -3.64
CA ASP A 47 -10.69 -11.89 -2.27
C ASP A 47 -11.93 -10.99 -2.05
N PRO A 48 -13.09 -11.57 -1.68
CA PRO A 48 -14.29 -10.81 -1.31
C PRO A 48 -14.05 -9.76 -0.21
N ILE A 49 -13.04 -9.97 0.63
CA ILE A 49 -12.65 -9.01 1.69
C ILE A 49 -12.07 -7.73 1.06
N GLY A 50 -11.26 -7.86 0.01
CA GLY A 50 -10.68 -6.72 -0.70
C GLY A 50 -11.76 -5.83 -1.32
N ASP A 51 -12.79 -6.43 -1.90
CA ASP A 51 -13.91 -5.70 -2.50
C ASP A 51 -14.81 -5.02 -1.46
N ALA A 52 -15.15 -5.73 -0.37
CA ALA A 52 -15.92 -5.14 0.72
C ALA A 52 -15.20 -3.94 1.35
N PHE A 53 -13.89 -4.05 1.54
CA PHE A 53 -13.05 -2.96 2.04
C PHE A 53 -13.06 -1.75 1.10
N ARG A 54 -12.93 -1.96 -0.21
CA ARG A 54 -12.96 -0.88 -1.21
C ARG A 54 -14.31 -0.16 -1.29
N VAL A 55 -15.42 -0.91 -1.21
CA VAL A 55 -16.77 -0.32 -1.15
C VAL A 55 -16.90 0.55 0.10
N MET A 56 -16.46 0.06 1.26
CA MET A 56 -16.44 0.84 2.49
C MET A 56 -15.62 2.14 2.32
N LEU A 57 -14.41 2.07 1.77
CA LEU A 57 -13.57 3.24 1.56
C LEU A 57 -14.22 4.27 0.63
N SER A 58 -14.81 3.84 -0.49
CA SER A 58 -15.50 4.75 -1.41
C SER A 58 -16.65 5.54 -0.77
N GLN A 59 -17.25 5.01 0.30
CA GLN A 59 -18.35 5.65 1.02
C GLN A 59 -17.87 6.47 2.23
N ARG A 60 -16.73 6.10 2.81
CA ARG A 60 -16.26 6.61 4.11
C ARG A 60 -15.07 7.55 4.02
N CYS A 61 -14.23 7.43 2.99
CA CYS A 61 -13.18 8.40 2.68
C CYS A 61 -13.73 9.67 2.02
N VAL A 62 -14.78 10.25 2.60
CA VAL A 62 -15.17 11.62 2.26
C VAL A 62 -14.13 12.57 2.85
N SER A 63 -13.72 13.58 2.06
CA SER A 63 -12.59 14.49 2.30
C SER A 63 -12.27 14.73 3.78
N GLY A 64 -11.13 14.16 4.23
CA GLY A 64 -10.57 14.37 5.57
C GLY A 64 -10.86 13.29 6.60
N ALA A 65 -11.55 12.20 6.25
CA ALA A 65 -11.66 11.04 7.13
C ALA A 65 -10.27 10.47 7.46
N GLN A 66 -10.02 10.19 8.74
CA GLN A 66 -8.75 9.63 9.20
C GLN A 66 -8.82 8.10 9.30
N VAL A 67 -7.79 7.43 8.79
CA VAL A 67 -7.64 5.97 8.84
C VAL A 67 -6.34 5.63 9.56
N LEU A 68 -6.42 4.66 10.47
CA LEU A 68 -5.26 4.04 11.09
C LEU A 68 -5.07 2.63 10.53
N ASP A 69 -4.00 2.41 9.77
CA ASP A 69 -3.64 1.13 9.14
C ASP A 69 -2.57 0.43 9.98
N ILE A 70 -2.97 -0.51 10.84
CA ILE A 70 -2.07 -1.25 11.73
C ILE A 70 -1.65 -2.56 11.07
N GLY A 71 -0.34 -2.82 11.01
CA GLY A 71 0.19 -3.93 10.22
C GLY A 71 0.09 -3.62 8.73
N ALA A 72 0.45 -2.39 8.37
CA ALA A 72 0.31 -1.87 7.01
C ALA A 72 1.13 -2.67 5.98
N ASN A 73 2.10 -3.48 6.41
CA ASN A 73 2.95 -4.32 5.57
C ASN A 73 3.63 -3.50 4.46
N LEU A 74 3.27 -3.77 3.20
CA LEU A 74 3.80 -3.08 2.02
C LEU A 74 2.99 -1.82 1.66
N GLY A 75 1.91 -1.54 2.40
CA GLY A 75 1.12 -0.32 2.28
C GLY A 75 -0.05 -0.40 1.30
N ILE A 76 -0.57 -1.58 0.98
CA ILE A 76 -1.68 -1.69 0.02
C ILE A 76 -2.96 -1.03 0.52
N PHE A 77 -3.33 -1.24 1.78
CA PHE A 77 -4.48 -0.58 2.40
C PHE A 77 -4.24 0.91 2.62
N THR A 78 -3.02 1.26 3.04
CA THR A 78 -2.57 2.66 3.15
C THR A 78 -2.77 3.40 1.82
N ALA A 79 -2.19 2.89 0.72
CA ALA A 79 -2.27 3.51 -0.59
C ALA A 79 -3.70 3.55 -1.13
N THR A 80 -4.46 2.47 -0.98
CA THR A 80 -5.87 2.43 -1.42
C THR A 80 -6.69 3.49 -0.66
N SER A 81 -6.57 3.55 0.67
CA SER A 81 -7.34 4.51 1.48
C SER A 81 -6.97 5.97 1.15
N ALA A 82 -5.67 6.25 0.98
CA ALA A 82 -5.19 7.57 0.58
C ALA A 82 -5.72 7.97 -0.80
N ALA A 83 -5.74 7.03 -1.76
CA ALA A 83 -6.27 7.27 -3.09
C ALA A 83 -7.76 7.62 -3.06
N PHE A 84 -8.54 6.98 -2.17
CA PHE A 84 -9.94 7.34 -1.94
C PHE A 84 -10.13 8.67 -1.17
N GLY A 85 -9.06 9.36 -0.75
CA GLY A 85 -9.11 10.68 -0.13
C GLY A 85 -9.10 10.71 1.40
N CYS A 86 -8.79 9.58 2.05
CA CYS A 86 -8.55 9.54 3.49
C CYS A 86 -7.17 10.12 3.85
N ASP A 87 -7.06 10.70 5.04
CA ASP A 87 -5.78 10.97 5.71
C ASP A 87 -5.36 9.71 6.48
N VAL A 88 -4.20 9.14 6.16
CA VAL A 88 -3.85 7.78 6.62
C VAL A 88 -2.59 7.80 7.47
N ILE A 89 -2.69 7.23 8.67
CA ILE A 89 -1.55 6.90 9.52
C ILE A 89 -1.31 5.40 9.38
N SER A 90 -0.13 5.02 8.91
CA SER A 90 0.26 3.62 8.75
C SER A 90 1.30 3.20 9.78
N VAL A 91 1.14 1.99 10.33
CA VAL A 91 2.01 1.43 11.36
C VAL A 91 2.49 0.05 10.93
N GLU A 92 3.80 -0.12 10.81
CA GLU A 92 4.43 -1.41 10.48
C GLU A 92 5.63 -1.66 11.40
N ALA A 93 5.62 -2.82 12.08
CA ALA A 93 6.64 -3.18 13.06
C ALA A 93 7.85 -3.87 12.43
N GLN A 94 7.67 -4.55 11.29
CA GLN A 94 8.73 -5.24 10.57
C GLN A 94 9.55 -4.24 9.76
N SER A 95 10.75 -3.91 10.23
CA SER A 95 11.64 -2.94 9.56
C SER A 95 11.90 -3.25 8.09
N ARG A 96 11.93 -4.54 7.71
CA ARG A 96 12.10 -4.97 6.31
C ARG A 96 10.96 -4.49 5.41
N LEU A 97 9.74 -4.39 5.94
CA LEU A 97 8.54 -3.98 5.22
C LEU A 97 8.39 -2.45 5.25
N THR A 98 8.82 -1.80 6.33
CA THR A 98 8.77 -0.34 6.49
C THR A 98 9.45 0.42 5.34
N ILE A 99 10.55 -0.12 4.78
CA ILE A 99 11.21 0.50 3.61
C ILE A 99 10.26 0.55 2.41
N TYR A 100 9.53 -0.53 2.15
CA TYR A 100 8.56 -0.59 1.06
C TYR A 100 7.30 0.21 1.36
N LEU A 101 6.81 0.20 2.61
CA LEU A 101 5.70 1.04 3.05
C LEU A 101 6.00 2.53 2.84
N ASN A 102 7.17 2.99 3.28
CA ASN A 102 7.59 4.39 3.11
C ASN A 102 7.61 4.79 1.64
N GLU A 103 8.09 3.90 0.78
CA GLU A 103 8.17 4.14 -0.65
C GLU A 103 6.78 4.11 -1.30
N THR A 104 5.92 3.17 -0.90
CA THR A 104 4.50 3.16 -1.25
C THR A 104 3.85 4.51 -0.90
N VAL A 105 4.02 5.01 0.32
CA VAL A 105 3.50 6.33 0.72
C VAL A 105 4.10 7.44 -0.16
N ARG A 106 5.43 7.46 -0.34
CA ARG A 106 6.13 8.49 -1.13
C ARG A 106 5.69 8.56 -2.60
N ILE A 107 5.28 7.44 -3.20
CA ILE A 107 4.88 7.41 -4.62
C ILE A 107 3.43 7.86 -4.82
N ASN A 108 2.60 7.83 -3.77
CA ASN A 108 1.19 8.24 -3.83
C ASN A 108 0.95 9.69 -3.32
N HIS A 109 1.99 10.43 -2.94
CA HIS A 109 1.96 11.83 -2.48
C HIS A 109 2.98 12.69 -3.24
#